data_AF-A0A903UXB4-F1
#
_entry.id   AF-A0A903UXB4-F1
#
_cell.length_a   1.000
_cell.length_b   1.000
_cell.length_c   1.000
_cell.angle_alpha   90.00
_cell.angle_beta   90.00
_cell.angle_gamma   90.00
#
_symmetry.space_group_name_H-M   'P 1'
#
loop_
_entity.id
_entity.type
_entity.pdbx_description
1 polymer ?
#
loop_
_entity_poly.entity_id
_entity_poly.type
_entity_poly.pdbx_seq_one_letter_code
_entity_poly.pdbx_strand_id
1 'polypeptide(L)'
;MGRKCSVYDCVNNSSRHFSKSFYSFPRDSETCLAWVKFCGCKDLELVFFSQGPWGLDKYKVCSDHFAPESFRNTYQKDKGLLFGAKPVYPAHLWKETVGEYIIYHLT
;
A
#
# COMPACT_ATOMS: atom_id res chain seq x y z
N MET A 1 8.30 -14.53 13.38
CA MET A 1 6.96 -13.91 13.25
C MET A 1 6.89 -13.19 11.91
N GLY A 2 5.93 -13.55 11.04
CA GLY A 2 5.80 -12.97 9.70
C GLY A 2 5.17 -11.58 9.71
N ARG A 3 5.53 -10.73 8.75
CA ARG A 3 4.94 -9.40 8.55
C ARG A 3 3.55 -9.57 7.93
N LYS A 4 2.48 -9.09 8.56
CA LYS A 4 1.11 -9.09 8.02
C LYS A 4 0.83 -7.73 7.35
N CYS A 5 0.04 -7.74 6.28
CA CYS A 5 -0.50 -6.50 5.72
C CYS A 5 -1.44 -5.81 6.74
N SER A 6 -1.40 -4.48 6.78
CA SER A 6 -2.16 -3.66 7.74
C SER A 6 -3.55 -3.26 7.23
N VAL A 7 -3.86 -3.55 5.96
CA VAL A 7 -5.19 -3.31 5.38
C VAL A 7 -6.18 -4.31 6.00
N TYR A 8 -7.32 -3.80 6.50
CA TYR A 8 -8.28 -4.52 7.36
C TYR A 8 -8.68 -5.91 6.85
N ASP A 9 -8.91 -6.05 5.54
CA ASP A 9 -9.37 -7.30 4.91
C ASP A 9 -8.27 -8.03 4.11
N CYS A 10 -7.00 -7.63 4.29
CA CYS A 10 -5.90 -8.23 3.56
C CYS A 10 -5.33 -9.44 4.31
N VAL A 11 -5.38 -10.61 3.68
CA VAL A 11 -4.84 -11.88 4.21
C VAL A 11 -3.35 -12.08 3.91
N ASN A 12 -2.76 -11.19 3.10
CA ASN A 12 -1.35 -11.28 2.73
C ASN A 12 -0.45 -11.16 3.96
N ASN A 13 0.48 -12.10 4.05
CA ASN A 13 1.49 -12.14 5.09
C ASN A 13 2.78 -12.75 4.53
N SER A 14 3.93 -12.27 5.01
CA SER A 14 5.23 -12.62 4.47
C SER A 14 5.62 -14.09 4.65
N SER A 15 4.96 -14.81 5.54
CA SER A 15 5.22 -16.25 5.78
C SER A 15 4.48 -17.18 4.81
N ARG A 16 3.35 -16.73 4.23
CA ARG A 16 2.54 -17.53 3.29
C ARG A 16 2.61 -16.99 1.86
N HIS A 17 3.02 -15.75 1.67
CA HIS A 17 2.98 -15.05 0.38
C HIS A 17 4.36 -14.48 0.05
N PHE A 18 5.32 -15.37 -0.27
CA PHE A 18 6.72 -15.01 -0.53
C PHE A 18 6.91 -14.12 -1.78
N SER A 19 5.98 -14.16 -2.73
CA SER A 19 5.98 -13.33 -3.94
C SER A 19 5.54 -11.87 -3.70
N LYS A 20 5.11 -11.53 -2.48
CA LYS A 20 4.61 -10.19 -2.15
C LYS A 20 5.67 -9.41 -1.38
N SER A 21 5.90 -8.18 -1.81
CA SER A 21 6.72 -7.23 -1.05
C SER A 21 5.88 -6.51 0.00
N PHE A 22 6.49 -6.12 1.11
CA PHE A 22 5.83 -5.46 2.24
C PHE A 22 6.56 -4.15 2.55
N TYR A 23 5.89 -3.03 2.34
CA TYR A 23 6.50 -1.70 2.48
C TYR A 23 6.11 -1.05 3.81
N SER A 24 7.07 -0.37 4.42
CA SER A 24 6.84 0.47 5.60
C SER A 24 6.01 1.70 5.25
N PHE A 25 5.27 2.20 6.23
CA PHE A 25 4.61 3.50 6.13
C PHE A 25 5.66 4.60 5.89
N PRO A 26 5.40 5.56 4.99
CA PRO A 26 6.31 6.65 4.71
C PRO A 26 6.43 7.58 5.92
N ARG A 27 7.56 8.30 6.02
CA ARG A 27 7.79 9.31 7.06
C ARG A 27 7.11 10.65 6.77
N ASP A 28 6.77 10.89 5.50
CA ASP A 28 5.96 12.04 5.10
C ASP A 28 4.54 11.92 5.67
N SER A 29 4.12 12.92 6.46
CA SER A 29 2.85 12.88 7.20
C SER A 29 1.63 12.80 6.29
N GLU A 30 1.63 13.51 5.15
CA GLU A 30 0.48 13.52 4.24
C GLU A 30 0.30 12.15 3.58
N THR A 31 1.36 11.62 2.98
CA THR A 31 1.34 10.31 2.33
C THR A 31 1.05 9.22 3.35
N CYS A 32 1.63 9.32 4.56
CA CYS A 32 1.40 8.35 5.62
C CYS A 32 -0.06 8.34 6.08
N LEU A 33 -0.68 9.51 6.27
CA LEU A 33 -2.10 9.60 6.59
C LEU A 33 -2.98 9.00 5.49
N ALA A 34 -2.62 9.17 4.21
CA ALA A 34 -3.34 8.54 3.11
C ALA A 34 -3.28 7.00 3.19
N TRP A 35 -2.13 6.43 3.52
CA TRP A 35 -1.99 4.98 3.74
C TRP A 35 -2.81 4.50 4.94
N VAL A 36 -2.80 5.25 6.04
CA VAL A 36 -3.54 4.91 7.27
C VAL A 36 -5.04 4.86 6.99
N LYS A 37 -5.58 5.90 6.35
CA LYS A 37 -6.99 5.94 5.93
C LYS A 37 -7.34 4.79 5.00
N PHE A 38 -6.45 4.50 4.04
CA PHE A 38 -6.64 3.38 3.10
C PHE A 38 -6.70 2.02 3.81
N CYS A 39 -5.94 1.83 4.90
CA CYS A 39 -5.95 0.56 5.62
C CYS A 39 -7.30 0.25 6.27
N GLY A 40 -8.15 1.26 6.52
CA GLY A 40 -9.48 1.06 7.11
C GLY A 40 -9.44 0.47 8.53
N CYS A 41 -8.33 0.67 9.26
CA CYS A 41 -8.10 0.11 10.58
C CYS A 41 -8.01 1.22 11.63
N LYS A 42 -9.02 1.29 12.51
CA LYS A 42 -9.10 2.32 13.57
C LYS A 42 -7.88 2.33 14.49
N ASP A 43 -7.29 1.18 14.78
CA ASP A 43 -6.09 1.11 15.62
C ASP A 43 -4.89 1.79 14.96
N LEU A 44 -4.73 1.67 13.63
CA LEU A 44 -3.69 2.38 12.89
C LEU A 44 -3.92 3.89 12.90
N GLU A 45 -5.17 4.33 12.76
CA GLU A 45 -5.54 5.75 12.88
C GLU A 45 -5.17 6.30 14.25
N LEU A 46 -5.52 5.58 15.33
CA LEU A 46 -5.17 5.97 16.69
C LEU A 46 -3.65 6.09 16.89
N VAL A 47 -2.88 5.12 16.39
CA VAL A 47 -1.41 5.18 16.45
C VAL A 47 -0.87 6.38 15.68
N PHE A 48 -1.39 6.65 14.49
CA PHE A 48 -0.98 7.81 13.69
C PHE A 48 -1.29 9.13 14.39
N PHE A 49 -2.49 9.32 14.93
CA PHE A 49 -2.84 10.56 15.61
C PHE A 49 -2.10 10.76 16.94
N SER A 50 -1.69 9.68 17.61
CA SER A 50 -0.94 9.75 18.87
C SER A 50 0.57 9.92 18.68
N GLN A 51 1.16 9.22 17.71
CA GLN A 51 2.63 9.10 17.56
C GLN A 51 3.14 9.54 16.19
N GLY A 52 2.25 9.94 15.28
CA GLY A 52 2.60 10.29 13.91
C GLY A 52 3.13 9.11 13.08
N PRO A 53 3.81 9.41 11.96
CA PRO A 53 4.42 8.40 11.09
C PRO A 53 5.45 7.47 11.76
N TRP A 54 6.03 7.89 12.88
CA TRP A 54 7.04 7.11 13.61
C TRP A 54 6.44 5.92 14.35
N GLY A 55 5.24 6.07 14.91
CA GLY A 55 4.52 4.98 15.59
C GLY A 55 4.14 3.81 14.66
N LEU A 56 4.22 4.03 13.34
CA LEU A 56 3.82 3.05 12.33
C LEU A 56 4.96 2.18 11.79
N ASP A 57 6.16 2.25 12.37
CA ASP A 57 7.36 1.57 11.84
C ASP A 57 7.22 0.05 11.72
N LYS A 58 6.48 -0.58 12.65
CA LYS A 58 6.22 -2.03 12.63
C LYS A 58 5.14 -2.46 11.62
N TYR A 59 4.34 -1.52 11.12
CA TYR A 59 3.23 -1.80 10.21
C TYR A 59 3.70 -1.82 8.77
N LYS A 60 2.99 -2.58 7.94
CA LYS A 60 3.34 -2.80 6.53
C LYS A 60 2.11 -2.87 5.65
N VAL A 61 2.25 -2.41 4.41
CA VAL A 61 1.26 -2.60 3.34
C VAL A 61 1.90 -3.45 2.23
N CYS A 62 1.19 -4.46 1.75
CA CYS A 62 1.72 -5.36 0.74
C CYS A 62 1.64 -4.76 -0.67
N SER A 63 2.44 -5.29 -1.58
CA SER A 63 2.58 -4.83 -2.96
C SER A 63 1.37 -5.02 -3.87
N ASP A 64 0.30 -5.62 -3.37
CA ASP A 64 -0.95 -5.68 -4.14
C ASP A 64 -1.69 -4.35 -4.05
N HIS A 65 -1.53 -3.55 -3.00
CA HIS A 65 -2.29 -2.31 -2.84
C HIS A 65 -1.73 -1.12 -3.61
N PHE A 66 -0.78 -1.33 -4.52
CA PHE A 66 -0.13 -0.26 -5.27
C PHE A 66 -0.17 -0.57 -6.76
N ALA A 67 -0.46 0.46 -7.57
CA ALA A 67 -0.45 0.35 -9.02
C ALA A 67 0.98 0.10 -9.54
N PRO A 68 1.15 -0.56 -10.71
CA PRO A 68 2.47 -0.81 -11.31
C PRO A 68 3.35 0.45 -11.46
N GLU A 69 2.74 1.60 -11.75
CA GLU A 69 3.39 2.90 -11.85
C GLU A 69 3.89 3.48 -10.52
N SER A 70 3.44 2.94 -9.38
CA SER A 70 3.89 3.38 -8.05
C SER A 70 5.25 2.79 -7.65
N PHE A 71 5.74 1.77 -8.37
CA PHE A 71 7.02 1.12 -8.08
C PHE A 71 8.16 1.82 -8.83
N ARG A 72 9.35 1.85 -8.21
CA ARG A 72 10.58 2.34 -8.87
C ARG A 72 10.93 1.53 -10.11
N ASN A 73 10.55 0.25 -10.11
CA ASN A 73 10.64 -0.63 -11.26
C ASN A 73 9.31 -1.38 -11.39
N THR A 74 8.60 -1.14 -12.49
CA THR A 74 7.29 -1.73 -12.78
C THR A 74 7.31 -3.26 -12.79
N TYR A 75 8.45 -3.87 -13.13
CA TYR A 75 8.61 -5.32 -13.22
C TYR A 75 9.19 -5.96 -11.95
N GLN A 76 9.73 -5.17 -11.02
CA GLN A 76 10.40 -5.65 -9.80
C GLN A 76 9.89 -4.88 -8.58
N LYS A 77 8.81 -5.38 -7.97
CA LYS A 77 8.15 -4.76 -6.82
C LYS A 77 9.07 -4.65 -5.60
N ASP A 78 10.05 -5.54 -5.43
CA ASP A 78 11.01 -5.51 -4.33
C ASP A 78 11.93 -4.28 -4.33
N LYS A 79 12.05 -3.57 -5.46
CA LYS A 79 12.88 -2.35 -5.59
C LYS A 79 12.30 -1.11 -4.92
N GLY A 80 11.13 -1.23 -4.29
CA GLY A 80 10.52 -0.16 -3.51
C GLY A 80 9.58 0.73 -4.31
N LEU A 81 8.93 1.63 -3.59
CA LEU A 81 7.95 2.57 -4.12
C LEU A 81 8.61 3.91 -4.49
N LEU A 82 7.98 4.64 -5.41
CA LEU A 82 8.27 6.04 -5.68
C LEU A 82 7.92 6.90 -4.45
N PHE A 83 8.56 8.07 -4.35
CA PHE A 83 8.23 9.03 -3.31
C PHE A 83 6.78 9.51 -3.48
N GLY A 84 6.03 9.57 -2.37
CA GLY A 84 4.63 9.98 -2.39
C GLY A 84 3.65 8.94 -2.97
N ALA A 85 4.10 7.72 -3.26
CA ALA A 85 3.21 6.65 -3.71
C ALA A 85 2.11 6.39 -2.68
N LYS A 86 0.85 6.37 -3.15
CA LYS A 86 -0.35 6.15 -2.34
C LYS A 86 -1.00 4.83 -2.76
N PRO A 87 -1.54 4.02 -1.82
CA PRO A 87 -2.27 2.82 -2.16
C PRO A 87 -3.54 3.18 -2.95
N VAL A 88 -3.98 2.28 -3.82
CA VAL A 88 -5.14 2.50 -4.71
C VAL A 88 -6.20 1.44 -4.50
N TYR A 89 -7.48 1.82 -4.70
CA TYR A 89 -8.62 0.90 -4.64
C TYR A 89 -9.34 0.81 -6.00
N PRO A 90 -9.69 -0.41 -6.45
CA PRO A 90 -9.07 -1.67 -6.08
C PRO A 90 -7.56 -1.69 -6.32
N ALA A 91 -6.86 -2.38 -5.43
CA ALA A 91 -5.47 -2.83 -5.54
C ALA A 91 -5.13 -3.48 -6.90
N HIS A 92 -6.17 -3.99 -7.58
CA HIS A 92 -6.14 -4.74 -8.83
C HIS A 92 -6.65 -3.95 -10.04
N LEU A 93 -7.03 -2.67 -9.87
CA LEU A 93 -7.37 -1.80 -10.99
C LEU A 93 -6.10 -1.32 -11.67
N TRP A 94 -5.80 -1.88 -12.84
CA TRP A 94 -5.08 -1.10 -13.83
C TRP A 94 -6.09 -0.34 -14.68
N LYS A 95 -5.72 0.89 -15.02
CA LYS A 95 -6.52 1.77 -15.89
C LYS A 95 -5.91 1.74 -17.29
N GLU A 96 -6.74 1.63 -18.30
CA GLU A 96 -6.35 1.97 -19.67
C GLU A 96 -7.12 3.20 -20.15
N THR A 97 -6.44 4.03 -20.93
CA THR A 97 -7.05 5.17 -21.60
C THR A 97 -7.30 4.79 -23.05
N VAL A 98 -8.57 4.74 -23.45
CA VAL A 98 -8.99 4.46 -24.83
C VAL A 98 -9.78 5.67 -25.35
N GLY A 99 -9.10 6.54 -26.11
CA GLY A 99 -9.65 7.84 -26.49
C GLY A 99 -9.82 8.75 -25.28
N GLU A 100 -11.04 9.25 -25.05
CA GLU A 100 -11.39 10.08 -23.88
C GLU A 100 -11.87 9.26 -22.66
N TYR A 101 -11.97 7.94 -22.79
CA TYR A 101 -12.54 7.07 -21.76
C TYR A 101 -11.45 6.40 -20.92
N ILE A 102 -11.68 6.31 -19.61
CA ILE A 102 -10.86 5.54 -18.66
C ILE A 102 -11.60 4.24 -18.36
N ILE A 103 -11.00 3.11 -18.73
CA ILE A 103 -11.53 1.78 -18.46
C ILE A 103 -10.81 1.21 -17.24
N TYR A 104 -11.59 0.66 -16.31
CA TYR A 104 -11.14 0.07 -15.06
C TYR A 104 -11.25 -1.44 -15.13
N HIS A 105 -10.11 -2.15 -15.05
CA HIS A 105 -10.06 -3.61 -15.13
C HIS A 105 -9.94 -4.25 -13.76
N LEU A 106 -10.88 -5.13 -13.42
CA LEU A 106 -10.79 -5.99 -12.24
C LEU A 106 -10.14 -7.32 -12.65
N THR A 107 -9.01 -7.69 -12.06
CA THR A 107 -8.41 -9.03 -12.20
C THR A 107 -8.84 -9.96 -11.08
#